data_AF-A0A945UTN1-F1
#
_entry.id   AF-A0A945UTN1-F1
#
_cell.length_a   1.000
_cell.length_b   1.000
_cell.length_c   1.000
_cell.angle_alpha   90.00
_cell.angle_beta   90.00
_cell.angle_gamma   90.00
#
_symmetry.space_group_name_H-M   'P 1'
#
loop_
_entity.id
_entity.type
_entity.pdbx_description
1 polymer ?
#
loop_
_entity_poly.entity_id
_entity_poly.type
_entity_poly.pdbx_seq_one_letter_code
_entity_poly.pdbx_strand_id
1 'polypeptide(L)'
;MSGSPQVSFPFYDDRRATIAMDVAIQNGSKEATRVFVEIVVKDAEGTVVTGAEAGIEITAGEQGSTEQWMNLKRPRYWTPESPYLYTVHTVVLLGSDIVDSSELSFGVGSAAPVVE
;
A
#
# COMPACT_ATOMS: atom_id res chain seq x y z
N MET A 1 -5.20 -0.01 -14.95
CA MET A 1 -5.68 -0.75 -13.75
C MET A 1 -4.46 -1.17 -12.96
N SER A 2 -4.49 -0.99 -11.65
CA SER A 2 -3.45 -1.45 -10.74
C SER A 2 -3.59 -2.94 -10.44
N GLY A 3 -2.45 -3.61 -10.27
CA GLY A 3 -2.42 -4.96 -9.69
C GLY A 3 -2.57 -4.90 -8.17
N SER A 4 -2.84 -6.04 -7.53
CA SER A 4 -2.95 -6.11 -6.08
C SER A 4 -1.69 -5.58 -5.39
N PRO A 5 -1.80 -4.60 -4.49
CA PRO A 5 -0.66 -4.10 -3.73
C PRO A 5 0.04 -5.23 -2.97
N GLN A 6 1.37 -5.24 -2.98
CA GLN A 6 2.17 -6.17 -2.19
C GLN A 6 2.70 -5.45 -0.96
N VAL A 7 2.54 -6.08 0.21
CA VAL A 7 3.00 -5.54 1.50
C VAL A 7 4.11 -6.41 2.07
N SER A 8 5.17 -5.80 2.56
CA SER A 8 6.24 -6.49 3.27
C SER A 8 6.78 -5.67 4.44
N PHE A 9 7.50 -6.34 5.35
CA PHE A 9 8.11 -5.73 6.53
C PHE A 9 9.63 -5.97 6.56
N PRO A 10 10.44 -5.17 5.84
CA PRO A 10 11.89 -5.35 5.82
C PRO A 10 12.57 -5.25 7.20
N PHE A 11 11.93 -4.56 8.14
CA PHE A 11 12.37 -4.43 9.52
C PHE A 11 11.16 -4.22 10.44
N TYR A 12 11.13 -4.89 11.59
CA TYR A 12 10.22 -4.54 12.67
C TYR A 12 10.79 -4.91 14.04
N ASP A 13 10.53 -4.04 15.02
CA ASP A 13 10.76 -4.21 16.45
C ASP A 13 9.60 -3.56 17.23
N ASP A 14 9.63 -3.64 18.57
CA ASP A 14 8.55 -3.12 19.42
C ASP A 14 8.36 -1.59 19.32
N ARG A 15 9.32 -0.89 18.70
CA ARG A 15 9.30 0.57 18.55
C ARG A 15 8.85 0.99 17.17
N ARG A 16 9.12 0.20 16.13
CA ARG A 16 8.75 0.51 14.75
C ARG A 16 8.64 -0.73 13.86
N ALA A 17 7.77 -0.65 12.86
CA ALA A 17 7.85 -1.46 11.66
C ALA A 17 8.09 -0.56 10.44
N THR A 18 8.98 -1.00 9.54
CA THR A 18 9.10 -0.46 8.20
C THR A 18 8.13 -1.22 7.31
N ILE A 19 7.19 -0.52 6.69
CA ILE A 19 6.26 -1.09 5.71
C ILE A 19 6.79 -0.73 4.33
N ALA A 20 7.04 -1.72 3.49
CA ALA A 20 7.32 -1.53 2.07
C ALA A 20 6.10 -1.97 1.25
N MET A 21 5.66 -1.10 0.36
CA MET A 21 4.52 -1.29 -0.53
C MET A 21 4.96 -1.22 -1.98
N ASP A 22 4.67 -2.28 -2.72
CA ASP A 22 4.85 -2.32 -4.18
C ASP A 22 3.47 -2.32 -4.86
N VAL A 23 3.25 -1.34 -5.73
CA VAL A 23 2.00 -1.20 -6.48
C VAL A 23 2.32 -1.18 -7.97
N ALA A 24 1.88 -2.22 -8.68
CA ALA A 24 2.00 -2.30 -10.13
C ALA A 24 0.82 -1.60 -10.80
N ILE A 25 1.06 -0.82 -11.85
CA ILE A 25 0.04 -0.04 -12.57
C ILE A 25 0.18 -0.30 -14.05
N GLN A 26 -0.89 -0.77 -14.69
CA GLN A 26 -0.97 -0.88 -16.14
C GLN A 26 -1.51 0.43 -16.74
N ASN A 27 -0.72 1.06 -17.62
CA ASN A 27 -1.21 2.11 -18.52
C ASN A 27 -1.84 1.44 -19.76
N GLY A 28 -3.17 1.40 -19.81
CA GLY A 28 -3.93 0.88 -20.96
C GLY A 28 -4.22 1.92 -22.04
N SER A 29 -3.71 3.15 -21.89
CA SER A 29 -3.96 4.23 -22.84
C SER A 29 -2.99 4.20 -24.01
N LYS A 30 -3.22 5.07 -25.00
CA LYS A 30 -2.37 5.23 -26.19
C LYS A 30 -1.25 6.26 -26.00
N GLU A 31 -1.15 6.87 -24.83
CA GLU A 31 -0.20 7.94 -24.53
C GLU A 31 0.54 7.65 -23.22
N ALA A 32 1.75 8.21 -23.08
CA ALA A 32 2.43 8.19 -21.79
C ALA A 32 1.57 8.92 -20.77
N THR A 33 1.38 8.32 -19.60
CA THR A 33 0.47 8.83 -18.57
C THR A 33 1.21 8.91 -17.25
N ARG A 34 1.12 10.07 -16.59
CA ARG A 34 1.60 10.25 -15.23
C ARG A 34 0.46 10.07 -14.24
N VAL A 35 0.65 9.18 -13.28
CA VAL A 35 -0.28 8.92 -12.18
C VAL A 35 0.40 9.14 -10.83
N PHE A 36 -0.38 9.35 -9.79
CA PHE A 36 0.06 9.37 -8.40
C PHE A 36 -0.58 8.21 -7.65
N VAL A 37 0.21 7.55 -6.81
CA VAL A 37 -0.23 6.47 -5.92
C VAL A 37 -0.18 6.99 -4.51
N GLU A 38 -1.35 7.20 -3.93
CA GLU A 38 -1.50 7.53 -2.52
C GLU A 38 -1.76 6.26 -1.71
N ILE A 39 -1.03 6.11 -0.61
CA ILE A 39 -1.17 5.00 0.32
C ILE A 39 -1.43 5.55 1.71
N VAL A 40 -2.47 5.03 2.36
CA VAL A 40 -2.81 5.31 3.74
C VAL A 40 -2.93 4.01 4.51
N VAL A 41 -2.24 3.90 5.64
CA VAL A 41 -2.38 2.78 6.57
C VAL A 41 -3.23 3.21 7.75
N LYS A 42 -4.28 2.44 8.03
CA LYS A 42 -5.19 2.62 9.16
C LYS A 42 -5.02 1.51 10.19
N ASP A 43 -5.19 1.85 11.46
CA ASP A 43 -5.31 0.87 12.55
C ASP A 43 -6.72 0.24 12.60
N ALA A 44 -6.92 -0.68 13.54
CA ALA A 44 -8.19 -1.42 13.69
C ALA A 44 -9.37 -0.50 14.04
N GLU A 45 -9.10 0.67 14.60
CA GLU A 45 -10.07 1.70 14.92
C GLU A 45 -10.34 2.65 13.73
N GLY A 46 -9.65 2.47 12.61
CA GLY A 46 -9.78 3.27 11.39
C GLY A 46 -8.93 4.55 11.40
N THR A 47 -8.06 4.74 12.39
CA THR A 47 -7.19 5.91 12.52
C THR A 47 -6.02 5.78 11.56
N VAL A 48 -5.72 6.85 10.81
CA VAL A 48 -4.53 6.90 9.96
C VAL A 48 -3.27 6.94 10.81
N VAL A 49 -2.43 5.93 10.68
CA VAL A 49 -1.19 5.77 11.46
C VAL A 49 0.07 6.08 10.66
N THR A 50 0.04 5.93 9.34
CA THR A 50 1.10 6.35 8.41
C THR A 50 0.55 6.42 6.99
N GLY A 51 1.27 7.09 6.08
CA GLY A 51 0.97 7.11 4.66
C GLY A 51 2.18 7.52 3.82
N ALA A 52 2.06 7.37 2.51
CA ALA A 52 3.06 7.79 1.54
C ALA A 52 2.38 8.10 0.20
N GLU A 53 3.06 8.88 -0.65
CA GLU A 53 2.63 9.17 -2.01
C GLU A 53 3.82 9.04 -2.96
N ALA A 54 3.59 8.52 -4.17
CA ALA A 54 4.60 8.46 -5.22
C ALA A 54 3.98 8.70 -6.60
N GLY A 55 4.64 9.52 -7.41
CA GLY A 55 4.27 9.72 -8.81
C GLY A 55 5.09 8.85 -9.74
N ILE A 56 4.45 8.26 -10.75
CA ILE A 56 5.12 7.49 -11.81
C ILE A 56 4.58 7.89 -13.18
N GLU A 57 5.49 8.03 -14.14
CA GLU A 57 5.14 8.16 -15.56
C GLU A 57 5.32 6.80 -16.23
N ILE A 58 4.28 6.36 -16.94
CA ILE A 58 4.21 5.03 -17.55
C ILE A 58 3.95 5.21 -19.03
N THR A 59 4.80 4.64 -19.88
CA THR A 59 4.64 4.66 -21.34
C THR A 59 3.29 4.05 -21.75
N ALA A 60 2.77 4.48 -22.91
CA ALA A 60 1.57 3.93 -23.51
C ALA A 60 1.64 2.39 -23.61
N GLY A 61 0.62 1.71 -23.10
CA GLY A 61 0.52 0.25 -23.15
C GLY A 61 1.44 -0.52 -22.19
N GLU A 62 2.29 0.15 -21.42
CA GLU A 62 3.25 -0.50 -20.52
C GLU A 62 2.74 -0.59 -19.06
N GLN A 63 3.46 -1.39 -18.27
CA GLN A 63 3.29 -1.47 -16.82
C GLN A 63 4.47 -0.77 -16.13
N GLY A 64 4.16 0.02 -15.10
CA GLY A 64 5.15 0.55 -14.16
C GLY A 64 4.85 0.08 -12.74
N SER A 65 5.78 0.29 -11.82
CA SER A 65 5.59 0.02 -10.39
C SER A 65 6.14 1.13 -9.52
N THR A 66 5.44 1.44 -8.44
CA THR A 66 5.92 2.32 -7.37
C THR A 66 6.32 1.50 -6.15
N GLU A 67 7.48 1.80 -5.58
CA GLU A 67 7.94 1.26 -4.29
C GLU A 67 7.88 2.38 -3.25
N GLN A 68 7.11 2.18 -2.18
CA GLN A 68 6.86 3.19 -1.15
C GLN A 68 7.17 2.64 0.24
N TRP A 69 7.92 3.43 1.01
CA TRP A 69 8.40 3.04 2.34
C TRP A 69 7.73 3.92 3.40
N MET A 70 7.15 3.29 4.41
CA MET A 70 6.45 3.96 5.51
C MET A 70 6.97 3.47 6.86
N ASN A 71 6.82 4.30 7.89
CA ASN A 71 7.22 3.97 9.26
C ASN A 71 6.00 3.90 10.17
N LEU A 72 5.70 2.70 10.65
CA LEU A 72 4.65 2.46 11.64
C LEU A 72 5.28 2.47 13.04
N LYS A 73 4.96 3.47 13.86
CA LYS A 73 5.46 3.58 15.22
C LYS A 73 4.71 2.63 16.15
N ARG A 74 5.46 1.96 17.05
CA ARG A 74 4.93 1.04 18.08
C ARG A 74 3.90 0.06 17.48
N PRO A 75 4.30 -0.78 16.52
CA PRO A 75 3.38 -1.67 15.84
C PRO A 75 2.72 -2.63 16.83
N ARG A 76 1.42 -2.88 16.65
CA ARG A 76 0.72 -3.99 17.31
C ARG A 76 0.87 -5.21 16.42
N TYR A 77 1.48 -6.26 16.95
CA TYR A 77 1.68 -7.48 16.19
C TYR A 77 0.40 -8.27 16.04
N TRP A 78 0.33 -9.00 14.93
CA TRP A 78 -0.64 -10.05 14.75
C TRP A 78 -0.13 -11.34 15.42
N THR A 79 -0.98 -11.98 16.23
CA THR A 79 -0.80 -13.36 16.69
C THR A 79 -2.13 -14.11 16.58
N PRO A 80 -2.14 -15.45 16.58
CA PRO A 80 -3.39 -16.22 16.59
C PRO A 80 -4.33 -15.87 17.76
N GLU A 81 -3.77 -15.49 18.91
CA GLU A 81 -4.52 -15.10 20.12
C GLU A 81 -4.94 -13.63 20.12
N SER A 82 -4.27 -12.79 19.33
CA SER A 82 -4.53 -11.37 19.18
C SER A 82 -4.39 -10.97 17.70
N PRO A 83 -5.41 -11.24 16.86
CA PRO A 83 -5.34 -11.06 15.41
C PRO A 83 -5.51 -9.58 15.03
N TYR A 84 -4.57 -8.74 15.47
CA TYR A 84 -4.60 -7.32 15.19
C TYR A 84 -4.28 -7.06 13.72
N LEU A 85 -5.20 -6.39 13.02
CA LEU A 85 -5.07 -6.06 11.61
C LEU A 85 -5.01 -4.57 11.39
N TYR A 86 -4.12 -4.18 10.49
CA TYR A 86 -4.11 -2.87 9.85
C TYR A 86 -4.76 -2.99 8.48
N THR A 87 -5.23 -1.87 7.95
CA THR A 87 -5.75 -1.79 6.57
C THR A 87 -4.91 -0.79 5.80
N VAL A 88 -4.38 -1.20 4.65
CA VAL A 88 -3.83 -0.27 3.67
C VAL A 88 -4.93 0.10 2.68
N HIS A 89 -5.09 1.39 2.43
CA HIS A 89 -5.94 1.93 1.38
C HIS A 89 -5.01 2.57 0.35
N THR A 90 -5.08 2.05 -0.87
CA THR A 90 -4.28 2.51 -2.01
C THR A 90 -5.21 3.19 -3.00
N VAL A 91 -4.86 4.40 -3.43
CA VAL A 91 -5.60 5.20 -4.40
C VAL A 91 -4.67 5.57 -5.54
N VAL A 92 -5.10 5.33 -6.78
CA VAL A 92 -4.38 5.78 -7.98
C VAL A 92 -5.12 6.98 -8.56
N LEU A 93 -4.39 8.08 -8.69
CA LEU A 93 -4.88 9.36 -9.18
C LEU A 93 -4.31 9.66 -10.57
N LEU A 94 -5.18 10.07 -11.49
CA LEU A 94 -4.81 10.70 -12.75
C LEU A 94 -5.25 12.17 -12.70
N GLY A 95 -4.31 13.07 -12.42
CA GLY A 95 -4.67 14.44 -12.07
C GLY A 95 -5.44 14.47 -10.75
N SER A 96 -6.69 14.94 -10.78
CA SER A 96 -7.60 14.95 -9.62
C SER A 96 -8.53 13.74 -9.54
N ASP A 97 -8.54 12.89 -10.58
CA ASP A 97 -9.52 11.81 -10.70
C ASP A 97 -8.96 10.53 -10.10
N ILE A 98 -9.75 9.88 -9.24
CA ILE A 98 -9.48 8.53 -8.75
C ILE A 98 -9.79 7.56 -9.90
N VAL A 99 -8.75 6.93 -10.43
CA VAL A 99 -8.87 5.95 -11.54
C VAL A 99 -8.80 4.51 -11.05
N ASP A 100 -8.33 4.30 -9.82
CA ASP A 100 -8.34 3.00 -9.15
C ASP A 100 -8.25 3.15 -7.63
N SER A 101 -8.76 2.17 -6.91
CA SER A 101 -8.62 2.09 -5.46
C SER A 101 -8.69 0.64 -4.99
N SER A 102 -7.88 0.30 -3.99
CA SER A 102 -7.94 -1.02 -3.34
C SER A 102 -7.70 -0.92 -1.84
N GLU A 103 -8.25 -1.90 -1.12
CA GLU A 103 -7.98 -2.10 0.32
C GLU A 103 -7.40 -3.48 0.54
N LEU A 104 -6.43 -3.57 1.45
CA LEU A 104 -5.82 -4.83 1.87
C LEU A 104 -5.57 -4.81 3.38
N SER A 105 -6.05 -5.85 4.06
CA SER A 105 -5.79 -6.06 5.49
C SER A 105 -4.52 -6.87 5.70
N PHE A 106 -3.70 -6.47 6.67
CA PHE A 106 -2.44 -7.12 6.98
C PHE A 106 -2.14 -7.12 8.48
N GLY A 107 -1.43 -8.15 8.94
CA GLY A 107 -0.89 -8.24 10.29
C GLY A 107 0.63 -8.03 10.29
N VAL A 108 1.14 -7.17 11.17
CA VAL A 108 2.60 -7.04 11.35
C VAL A 108 3.13 -8.31 12.02
N GLY A 109 4.09 -8.97 11.38
CA GLY A 109 4.60 -10.28 11.82
C GLY A 109 3.92 -11.48 11.13
N SER A 110 2.88 -11.25 10.32
CA SER A 110 2.38 -12.26 9.38
C SER A 110 3.23 -12.26 8.11
N ALA A 111 3.53 -13.45 7.57
CA ALA A 111 4.25 -13.61 6.31
C ALA A 111 3.38 -13.35 5.06
N ALA A 112 2.07 -13.12 5.23
CA ALA A 112 1.14 -12.89 4.13
C ALA A 112 -0.02 -11.95 4.53
N PRO A 113 -0.65 -11.27 3.56
CA PRO A 113 -1.93 -10.58 3.77
C PRO A 113 -2.99 -11.54 4.31
N VAL A 114 -3.82 -11.07 5.22
CA VAL A 114 -4.93 -11.87 5.75
C VAL A 114 -6.13 -11.57 4.87
N VAL A 115 -6.40 -12.47 3.92
CA VAL A 115 -7.58 -12.41 3.06
C VAL A 115 -8.70 -13.17 3.79
N GLU A 116 -9.81 -12.48 4.07
CA GLU A 116 -11.04 -13.12 4.56
C GLU A 116 -11.69 -14.01 3.49
#